data_AF-A0A936UL22-F1
#
_entry.id   AF-A0A936UL22-F1
#
_cell.length_a   1.000
_cell.length_b   1.000
_cell.length_c   1.000
_cell.angle_alpha   90.00
_cell.angle_beta   90.00
_cell.angle_gamma   90.00
#
_symmetry.space_group_name_H-M   'P 1'
#
loop_
_entity.id
_entity.type
_entity.pdbx_description
1 polymer ?
#
loop_
_entity_poly.entity_id
_entity_poly.type
_entity_poly.pdbx_seq_one_letter_code
_entity_poly.pdbx_strand_id
1 'polypeptide(L)'
;MIEIFNPHFVYTFRCFDRHNNLRWEWTKENLIPTAGRDYIIAAALSGGSQFSTWYISLYSGAYTPQPTDTAANYPANATEITTAYSEASRPTLVPDAPGSGLYVNAGTPAVFTFTTTTTVQGGGLHSNAVKGGTTGILISAVAAPSPKVVNPGEVLRVIAGLALTSS
;
A
#
# COMPACT_ATOMS: atom_id res chain seq x y z
N MET A 1 -16.19 6.86 -28.79
CA MET A 1 -15.77 5.71 -27.97
C MET A 1 -14.56 6.17 -27.17
N ILE A 2 -14.57 6.00 -25.85
CA ILE A 2 -13.43 6.38 -24.98
C ILE A 2 -12.74 5.08 -24.58
N GLU A 3 -11.40 5.07 -24.62
CA GLU A 3 -10.60 3.93 -24.17
C GLU A 3 -10.74 3.75 -22.65
N ILE A 4 -10.92 2.50 -22.21
CA ILE A 4 -10.94 2.17 -20.79
C ILE A 4 -9.54 1.72 -20.38
N PHE A 5 -8.89 2.54 -19.56
CA PHE A 5 -7.64 2.20 -18.90
C PHE A 5 -7.92 1.58 -17.53
N ASN A 6 -7.30 0.43 -17.23
CA ASN A 6 -7.43 -0.27 -15.95
C ASN A 6 -6.13 -0.16 -15.13
N PRO A 7 -5.86 1.02 -14.52
CA PRO A 7 -4.65 1.22 -13.73
C PRO A 7 -4.68 0.35 -12.47
N HIS A 8 -3.52 -0.21 -12.14
CA HIS A 8 -3.27 -0.88 -10.88
C HIS A 8 -1.83 -0.62 -10.43
N PHE A 9 -1.66 -0.59 -9.11
CA PHE A 9 -0.37 -0.80 -8.47
C PHE A 9 -0.13 -2.30 -8.32
N VAL A 10 1.10 -2.72 -8.60
CA VAL A 10 1.62 -4.04 -8.26
C VAL A 10 2.36 -3.93 -6.94
N TYR A 11 2.00 -4.81 -6.01
CA TYR A 11 2.67 -4.94 -4.72
C TYR A 11 3.47 -6.22 -4.66
N THR A 12 4.67 -6.15 -4.09
CA THR A 12 5.46 -7.31 -3.68
C THR A 12 5.76 -7.22 -2.20
N PHE A 13 5.31 -8.22 -1.45
CA PHE A 13 5.51 -8.33 -0.01
C PHE A 13 6.48 -9.47 0.28
N ARG A 14 7.54 -9.20 1.05
CA ARG A 14 8.59 -10.16 1.40
C ARG A 14 8.83 -10.17 2.90
N CYS A 15 8.55 -11.27 3.56
CA CYS A 15 8.81 -11.43 4.99
C CYS A 15 10.11 -12.18 5.23
N PHE A 16 10.93 -11.62 6.11
CA PHE A 16 12.21 -12.16 6.52
C PHE A 16 12.17 -12.54 8.00
N ASP A 17 12.82 -13.65 8.35
CA ASP A 17 13.04 -14.02 9.74
C ASP A 17 14.13 -13.13 10.40
N ARG A 18 14.38 -13.36 11.69
CA ARG A 18 15.40 -12.63 12.45
C ARG A 18 16.84 -12.81 11.94
N HIS A 19 17.09 -13.82 11.11
CA HIS A 19 18.38 -14.09 10.48
C HIS A 19 18.43 -13.60 9.03
N ASN A 20 17.43 -12.81 8.61
CA ASN A 20 17.29 -12.27 7.26
C ASN A 20 17.08 -13.35 6.17
N ASN A 21 16.53 -14.51 6.53
CA ASN A 21 16.08 -15.51 5.55
C ASN A 21 14.66 -15.20 5.08
N LEU A 22 14.41 -15.29 3.78
CA LEU A 22 13.07 -15.12 3.21
C LEU A 22 12.14 -16.26 3.68
N ARG A 23 11.08 -15.92 4.42
CA ARG A 23 10.05 -16.87 4.87
C ARG A 23 8.97 -17.08 3.82
N TRP A 24 8.51 -15.98 3.23
CA TRP A 24 7.48 -16.00 2.22
C TRP A 24 7.51 -14.72 1.40
N GLU A 25 7.01 -14.84 0.18
CA GLU A 25 6.84 -13.75 -0.77
C GLU A 25 5.52 -13.90 -1.49
N TRP A 26 4.90 -12.79 -1.85
CA TRP A 26 3.80 -12.77 -2.81
C TRP A 26 3.77 -11.44 -3.57
N THR A 27 3.25 -11.51 -4.79
CA THR A 27 3.03 -10.35 -5.66
C THR A 27 1.58 -10.33 -6.11
N LYS A 28 0.93 -9.15 -6.09
CA LYS A 28 -0.47 -9.00 -6.52
C LYS A 28 -0.79 -7.57 -6.94
N GLU A 29 -1.75 -7.46 -7.85
CA GLU A 29 -2.40 -6.22 -8.23
C GLU A 29 -3.38 -5.76 -7.15
N ASN A 30 -3.50 -4.44 -7.01
CA ASN A 30 -4.41 -3.80 -6.08
C ASN A 30 -5.79 -3.52 -6.69
N LEU A 31 -6.70 -3.03 -5.85
CA LEU A 31 -7.81 -2.18 -6.25
C LEU A 31 -7.41 -0.71 -6.02
N ILE A 32 -7.61 0.15 -7.02
CA ILE A 32 -7.62 1.61 -6.84
C ILE A 32 -9.07 2.03 -6.51
N PRO A 33 -9.39 2.55 -5.32
CA PRO A 33 -10.74 2.99 -4.98
C PRO A 33 -11.22 4.16 -5.86
N THR A 34 -12.53 4.40 -5.90
CA THR A 34 -13.12 5.44 -6.78
C THR A 34 -12.54 6.82 -6.48
N ALA A 35 -12.49 7.21 -5.20
CA ALA A 35 -11.88 8.47 -4.79
C ALA A 35 -10.39 8.57 -5.17
N GLY A 36 -9.67 7.44 -5.24
CA GLY A 36 -8.29 7.37 -5.70
C GLY A 36 -8.16 7.62 -7.21
N ARG A 37 -9.05 7.02 -8.02
CA ARG A 37 -9.08 7.26 -9.48
C ARG A 37 -9.41 8.72 -9.80
N ASP A 38 -10.40 9.28 -9.11
CA ASP A 38 -10.80 10.68 -9.27
C ASP A 38 -9.65 11.62 -8.90
N TYR A 39 -8.93 11.33 -7.81
CA TYR A 39 -7.72 12.07 -7.44
C TYR A 39 -6.63 12.02 -8.52
N ILE A 40 -6.32 10.83 -9.07
CA ILE A 40 -5.27 10.68 -10.10
C ILE A 40 -5.60 11.56 -11.32
N ILE A 41 -6.84 11.47 -11.81
CA ILE A 41 -7.29 12.26 -12.95
C ILE A 41 -7.24 13.74 -12.61
N ALA A 42 -7.71 14.13 -11.42
CA ALA A 42 -7.79 15.53 -11.04
C ALA A 42 -6.41 16.18 -10.89
N ALA A 43 -5.49 15.51 -10.18
CA ALA A 43 -4.14 16.00 -9.96
C ALA A 43 -3.33 16.11 -11.27
N ALA A 44 -3.57 15.20 -12.23
CA ALA A 44 -2.85 15.20 -13.49
C ALA A 44 -3.45 16.10 -14.57
N LEU A 45 -4.79 16.19 -14.67
CA LEU A 45 -5.46 16.71 -15.88
C LEU A 45 -6.45 17.85 -15.63
N SER A 46 -6.90 18.10 -14.39
CA SER A 46 -7.93 19.13 -14.12
C SER A 46 -7.55 20.14 -13.04
N GLY A 47 -6.25 20.30 -12.76
CA GLY A 47 -5.74 21.33 -11.85
C GLY A 47 -5.92 21.00 -10.36
N GLY A 48 -6.15 19.74 -10.01
CA GLY A 48 -6.18 19.27 -8.63
C GLY A 48 -4.81 19.44 -7.94
N SER A 49 -4.82 19.63 -6.62
CA SER A 49 -3.59 19.69 -5.83
C SER A 49 -3.01 18.30 -5.59
N GLN A 50 -1.69 18.15 -5.77
CA GLN A 50 -0.99 16.90 -5.56
C GLN A 50 -0.70 16.63 -4.07
N PHE A 51 -0.85 15.38 -3.63
CA PHE A 51 -0.18 14.87 -2.44
C PHE A 51 1.27 14.46 -2.77
N SER A 52 2.22 15.06 -2.06
CA SER A 52 3.67 14.87 -2.32
C SER A 52 4.27 13.65 -1.63
N THR A 53 3.57 13.00 -0.70
CA THR A 53 4.08 11.84 0.03
C THR A 53 3.00 10.79 0.23
N TRP A 54 3.40 9.54 0.07
CA TRP A 54 2.53 8.37 0.19
C TRP A 54 3.07 7.41 1.23
N TYR A 55 2.18 6.76 1.95
CA TYR A 55 2.51 5.90 3.08
C TYR A 55 1.78 4.57 2.97
N ILE A 56 2.51 3.48 3.22
CA ILE A 56 1.98 2.12 3.15
C ILE A 56 1.43 1.73 4.53
N SER A 57 0.19 1.24 4.56
CA SER A 57 -0.41 0.61 5.74
C SER A 57 -0.50 -0.91 5.54
N LEU A 58 -0.65 -1.64 6.63
CA LEU A 58 -0.96 -3.07 6.66
C LEU A 58 -2.28 -3.29 7.40
N TYR A 59 -3.00 -4.35 7.07
CA TYR A 59 -4.25 -4.68 7.76
C TYR A 59 -4.36 -6.15 8.10
N SER A 60 -5.15 -6.47 9.13
CA SER A 60 -5.30 -7.83 9.68
C SER A 60 -6.70 -8.43 9.55
N GLY A 61 -7.70 -7.62 9.25
CA GLY A 61 -9.07 -8.07 9.06
C GLY A 61 -9.24 -8.95 7.83
N ALA A 62 -10.18 -9.89 7.89
CA ALA A 62 -10.59 -10.69 6.74
C ALA A 62 -11.45 -9.80 5.82
N TYR A 63 -10.77 -8.90 5.12
CA TYR A 63 -11.36 -7.81 4.35
C TYR A 63 -10.91 -7.85 2.90
N THR A 64 -11.88 -7.73 1.99
CA THR A 64 -11.65 -7.55 0.56
C THR A 64 -11.84 -6.08 0.21
N PRO A 65 -10.82 -5.38 -0.29
CA PRO A 65 -10.93 -3.98 -0.71
C PRO A 65 -12.10 -3.73 -1.64
N GLN A 66 -12.79 -2.60 -1.44
CA GLN A 66 -13.99 -2.21 -2.17
C GLN A 66 -13.81 -0.88 -2.91
N PRO A 67 -14.49 -0.67 -4.05
CA PRO A 67 -14.40 0.61 -4.78
C PRO A 67 -14.85 1.83 -3.96
N THR A 68 -15.61 1.61 -2.88
CA THR A 68 -16.10 2.61 -1.93
C THR A 68 -15.15 2.86 -0.76
N ASP A 69 -13.97 2.22 -0.74
CA ASP A 69 -12.95 2.51 0.26
C ASP A 69 -12.43 3.95 0.13
N THR A 70 -12.21 4.56 1.28
CA THR A 70 -11.70 5.92 1.45
C THR A 70 -10.67 5.91 2.58
N ALA A 71 -9.90 6.98 2.71
CA ALA A 71 -9.03 7.13 3.88
C ALA A 71 -9.81 7.10 5.20
N ALA A 72 -11.09 7.50 5.20
CA ALA A 72 -11.91 7.58 6.40
C ALA A 72 -12.43 6.23 6.90
N ASN A 73 -12.85 5.33 6.01
CA ASN A 73 -13.48 4.06 6.37
C ASN A 73 -12.51 2.87 6.34
N TYR A 74 -11.49 2.89 5.46
CA TYR A 74 -10.60 1.76 5.24
C TYR A 74 -9.85 1.31 6.51
N PRO A 75 -9.30 2.20 7.36
CA PRO A 75 -8.60 1.77 8.57
C PRO A 75 -9.47 0.92 9.51
N ALA A 76 -10.75 1.26 9.62
CA ALA A 76 -11.71 0.51 10.43
C ALA A 76 -12.17 -0.77 9.72
N ASN A 77 -12.58 -0.67 8.45
CA ASN A 77 -13.11 -1.80 7.67
C ASN A 77 -12.09 -2.93 7.48
N ALA A 78 -10.84 -2.57 7.20
CA ALA A 78 -9.77 -3.52 6.97
C ALA A 78 -9.11 -4.00 8.27
N THR A 79 -9.37 -3.33 9.40
CA THR A 79 -8.61 -3.48 10.64
C THR A 79 -7.12 -3.19 10.42
N GLU A 80 -6.80 -1.91 10.21
CA GLU A 80 -5.41 -1.47 10.06
C GLU A 80 -4.57 -1.90 11.27
N ILE A 81 -3.39 -2.45 10.99
CA ILE A 81 -2.42 -2.81 12.01
C ILE A 81 -1.75 -1.51 12.49
N THR A 82 -2.03 -1.12 13.72
CA THR A 82 -1.49 0.13 14.31
C THR A 82 -0.41 -0.12 15.37
N THR A 83 -0.41 -1.30 16.01
CA THR A 83 0.42 -1.58 17.20
C THR A 83 1.38 -2.76 17.07
N ALA A 84 1.32 -3.54 15.99
CA ALA A 84 2.13 -4.77 15.87
C ALA A 84 3.53 -4.56 15.27
N TYR A 85 3.83 -3.37 14.74
CA TYR A 85 5.13 -3.00 14.19
C TYR A 85 5.64 -1.69 14.80
N SER A 86 6.97 -1.55 14.91
CA SER A 86 7.63 -0.52 15.72
C SER A 86 7.67 0.88 15.11
N GLU A 87 7.56 1.00 13.78
CA GLU A 87 7.63 2.29 13.08
C GLU A 87 6.56 3.23 13.64
N ALA A 88 6.87 4.50 13.92
CA ALA A 88 5.95 5.41 14.60
C ALA A 88 4.76 5.84 13.72
N SER A 89 4.97 5.85 12.40
CA SER A 89 3.98 6.17 11.38
C SER A 89 3.80 4.98 10.42
N ARG A 90 2.83 5.07 9.52
CA ARG A 90 2.82 4.26 8.30
C ARG A 90 4.17 4.47 7.58
N PRO A 91 4.93 3.42 7.22
CA PRO A 91 6.17 3.55 6.46
C PRO A 91 5.96 4.28 5.13
N THR A 92 6.85 5.22 4.82
CA THR A 92 6.80 6.03 3.60
C THR A 92 7.14 5.18 2.37
N LEU A 93 6.38 5.34 1.29
CA LEU A 93 6.78 4.90 -0.04
C LEU A 93 7.71 5.98 -0.61
N VAL A 94 9.01 5.69 -0.64
CA VAL A 94 10.02 6.54 -1.27
C VAL A 94 10.23 6.04 -2.70
N PRO A 95 9.69 6.74 -3.72
CA PRO A 95 9.86 6.27 -5.09
C PRO A 95 11.32 6.40 -5.53
N ASP A 96 11.76 5.44 -6.33
CA ASP A 96 13.00 5.52 -7.09
C ASP A 96 12.96 6.71 -8.05
N ALA A 97 14.13 7.10 -8.58
CA ALA A 97 14.18 8.19 -9.56
C ALA A 97 13.23 7.91 -10.74
N PRO A 98 12.41 8.88 -11.16
CA PRO A 98 11.43 8.66 -12.21
C PRO A 98 12.11 8.32 -13.53
N GLY A 99 11.56 7.35 -14.27
CA GLY A 99 12.04 6.95 -15.59
C GLY A 99 11.02 6.08 -16.32
N SER A 100 10.85 6.29 -17.63
CA SER A 100 10.00 5.47 -18.50
C SER A 100 8.57 5.23 -18.00
N GLY A 101 7.96 6.23 -17.33
CA GLY A 101 6.60 6.13 -16.78
C GLY A 101 6.48 5.27 -15.52
N LEU A 102 7.59 4.84 -14.91
CA LEU A 102 7.63 4.02 -13.70
C LEU A 102 7.57 4.86 -12.42
N TYR A 103 6.70 4.46 -11.50
CA TYR A 103 6.64 4.93 -10.12
C TYR A 103 6.69 3.72 -9.19
N VAL A 104 7.81 3.48 -8.52
CA VAL A 104 8.02 2.30 -7.65
C VAL A 104 9.05 2.60 -6.57
N ASN A 105 9.01 1.93 -5.42
CA ASN A 105 10.03 1.99 -4.37
C ASN A 105 10.91 0.71 -4.32
N ALA A 106 11.39 0.23 -5.47
CA ALA A 106 12.12 -1.03 -5.54
C ALA A 106 13.54 -0.92 -4.96
N GLY A 107 14.20 0.23 -5.12
CA GLY A 107 15.51 0.51 -4.57
C GLY A 107 15.50 0.70 -3.05
N THR A 108 14.42 1.25 -2.50
CA THR A 108 14.22 1.41 -1.05
C THR A 108 12.81 0.94 -0.61
N PRO A 109 12.61 -0.38 -0.44
CA PRO A 109 11.33 -0.93 -0.01
C PRO A 109 10.90 -0.38 1.35
N ALA A 110 9.60 -0.18 1.56
CA ALA A 110 9.06 0.17 2.86
C ALA A 110 9.24 -1.00 3.83
N VAL A 111 9.65 -0.72 5.07
CA VAL A 111 10.01 -1.73 6.07
C VAL A 111 9.05 -1.66 7.25
N PHE A 112 8.58 -2.83 7.67
CA PHE A 112 7.80 -3.02 8.89
C PHE A 112 8.53 -4.00 9.80
N THR A 113 8.87 -3.56 11.01
CA THR A 113 9.57 -4.38 12.00
C THR A 113 8.59 -4.85 13.06
N PHE A 114 8.24 -6.14 13.07
CA PHE A 114 7.19 -6.64 13.95
C PHE A 114 7.67 -6.83 15.39
N THR A 115 6.85 -6.37 16.33
CA THR A 115 7.08 -6.49 17.78
C THR A 115 6.08 -7.43 18.45
N THR A 116 4.96 -7.72 17.78
CA THR A 116 3.87 -8.57 18.28
C THR A 116 3.42 -9.50 17.16
N THR A 117 3.07 -10.75 17.49
CA THR A 117 2.49 -11.68 16.50
C THR A 117 1.17 -11.10 15.99
N THR A 118 1.01 -11.06 14.67
CA THR A 118 -0.23 -10.64 14.01
C THR A 118 -0.38 -11.35 12.67
N THR A 119 -1.52 -11.12 12.02
CA THR A 119 -1.80 -11.65 10.68
C THR A 119 -1.87 -10.49 9.71
N VAL A 120 -1.04 -10.52 8.67
CA VAL A 120 -1.11 -9.58 7.55
C VAL A 120 -2.03 -10.18 6.50
N GLN A 121 -3.11 -9.46 6.19
CA GLN A 121 -4.07 -9.81 5.14
C GLN A 121 -4.01 -8.88 3.93
N GLY A 122 -3.17 -7.85 3.95
CA GLY A 122 -2.91 -6.97 2.83
C GLY A 122 -2.36 -5.62 3.26
N GLY A 123 -2.47 -4.63 2.39
CA GLY A 123 -2.05 -3.26 2.68
C GLY A 123 -2.76 -2.20 1.85
N GLY A 124 -2.49 -0.94 2.16
CA GLY A 124 -3.05 0.22 1.47
C GLY A 124 -2.01 1.32 1.26
N LEU A 125 -2.29 2.27 0.36
CA LEU A 125 -1.46 3.45 0.10
C LEU A 125 -2.24 4.73 0.41
N HIS A 126 -1.81 5.45 1.44
CA HIS A 126 -2.46 6.61 2.00
C HIS A 126 -1.64 7.88 1.79
N SER A 127 -2.30 9.03 1.69
CA SER A 127 -1.61 10.33 1.73
C SER A 127 -1.33 10.86 3.14
N ASN A 128 -1.75 10.13 4.18
CA ASN A 128 -1.56 10.49 5.58
C ASN A 128 -0.70 9.44 6.31
N ALA A 129 0.29 9.90 7.08
CA ALA A 129 1.24 9.06 7.82
C ALA A 129 0.68 8.45 9.11
N VAL A 130 -0.38 9.02 9.68
CA VAL A 130 -0.95 8.61 10.97
C VAL A 130 -1.58 7.23 10.83
N LYS A 131 -1.08 6.26 11.62
CA LYS A 131 -1.68 4.92 11.72
C LYS A 131 -3.11 5.03 12.24
N GLY A 132 -4.07 4.41 11.57
CA GLY A 132 -5.49 4.56 11.91
C GLY A 132 -6.08 5.94 11.56
N GLY A 133 -5.31 6.83 10.93
CA GLY A 133 -5.77 8.16 10.54
C GLY A 133 -6.85 8.08 9.46
N THR A 134 -7.89 8.89 9.61
CA THR A 134 -9.12 8.88 8.80
C THR A 134 -9.24 10.06 7.81
N THR A 135 -8.17 10.85 7.65
CA THR A 135 -8.12 11.99 6.73
C THR A 135 -7.19 11.72 5.55
N GLY A 136 -7.33 12.53 4.49
CA GLY A 136 -6.55 12.40 3.26
C GLY A 136 -7.23 11.51 2.23
N ILE A 137 -6.44 10.84 1.39
CA ILE A 137 -6.92 9.97 0.32
C ILE A 137 -6.31 8.57 0.46
N LEU A 138 -7.07 7.57 0.04
CA LEU A 138 -6.60 6.20 -0.16
C LEU A 138 -6.56 5.95 -1.68
N ILE A 139 -5.35 5.76 -2.23
CA ILE A 139 -5.17 5.60 -3.67
C ILE A 139 -5.03 4.12 -4.08
N SER A 140 -4.84 3.22 -3.12
CA SER A 140 -4.64 1.81 -3.39
C SER A 140 -4.96 0.97 -2.17
N ALA A 141 -5.57 -0.21 -2.39
CA ALA A 141 -5.72 -1.25 -1.40
C ALA A 141 -5.54 -2.63 -2.04
N VAL A 142 -4.73 -3.50 -1.44
CA VAL A 142 -4.40 -4.84 -1.94
C VAL A 142 -4.66 -5.89 -0.87
N ALA A 143 -5.31 -7.00 -1.26
CA ALA A 143 -5.52 -8.16 -0.40
C ALA A 143 -4.50 -9.25 -0.69
N ALA A 144 -3.86 -9.80 0.35
CA ALA A 144 -2.97 -10.95 0.24
C ALA A 144 -3.72 -12.17 -0.35
N PRO A 145 -3.02 -13.09 -1.05
CA PRO A 145 -3.65 -14.29 -1.61
C PRO A 145 -4.11 -15.28 -0.52
N SER A 146 -3.50 -15.21 0.67
CA SER A 146 -3.91 -15.93 1.87
C SER A 146 -3.39 -15.19 3.11
N PRO A 147 -4.02 -15.38 4.29
CA PRO A 147 -3.54 -14.77 5.54
C PRO A 147 -2.08 -15.14 5.82
N LYS A 148 -1.24 -14.17 6.17
CA LYS A 148 0.17 -14.39 6.50
C LYS A 148 0.45 -14.04 7.96
N VAL A 149 0.78 -15.04 8.77
CA VAL A 149 1.22 -14.81 10.15
C VAL A 149 2.66 -14.30 10.16
N VAL A 150 2.87 -13.22 10.90
CA VAL A 150 4.16 -12.61 11.17
C VAL A 150 4.41 -12.57 12.68
N ASN A 151 5.67 -12.74 13.08
CA ASN A 151 6.06 -12.86 14.48
C ASN A 151 7.00 -11.72 14.91
N PRO A 152 7.16 -11.50 16.23
CA PRO A 152 8.15 -10.57 16.75
C PRO A 152 9.56 -10.87 16.24
N GLY A 153 10.25 -9.82 15.80
CA GLY A 153 11.59 -9.90 15.22
C GLY A 153 11.62 -10.26 13.73
N GLU A 154 10.47 -10.50 13.10
CA GLU A 154 10.36 -10.62 11.65
C GLU A 154 10.22 -9.25 10.99
N VAL A 155 10.74 -9.15 9.77
CA VAL A 155 10.74 -7.91 9.00
C VAL A 155 10.00 -8.12 7.69
N LEU A 156 9.01 -7.28 7.42
CA LEU A 156 8.29 -7.28 6.16
C LEU A 156 8.76 -6.10 5.31
N ARG A 157 9.23 -6.39 4.10
CA ARG A 157 9.55 -5.40 3.08
C ARG A 157 8.42 -5.34 2.06
N VAL A 158 7.96 -4.13 1.75
CA VAL A 158 6.86 -3.89 0.80
C VAL A 158 7.35 -2.99 -0.32
N ILE A 159 7.28 -3.52 -1.54
CA ILE A 159 7.42 -2.77 -2.78
C ILE A 159 6.01 -2.53 -3.32
N ALA A 160 5.74 -1.32 -3.75
CA ALA A 160 4.51 -0.92 -4.41
C ALA A 160 4.84 0.03 -5.55
N GLY A 161 4.24 -0.20 -6.71
CA GLY A 161 4.45 0.70 -7.84
C GLY A 161 3.53 0.42 -9.00
N LEU A 162 3.57 1.31 -9.98
CA LEU A 162 2.89 1.18 -11.26
C LEU A 162 3.80 1.71 -12.37
N ALA A 163 3.51 1.31 -13.60
CA ALA A 163 4.14 1.88 -14.78
C ALA A 163 3.05 2.28 -15.78
N LEU A 164 3.22 3.45 -16.40
CA LEU A 164 2.41 3.87 -17.53
C LEU A 164 3.13 3.50 -18.83
N THR A 165 2.42 2.86 -19.73
CA THR A 165 2.90 2.52 -21.08
C THR A 165 1.95 3.12 -22.10
N SER A 166 2.48 3.49 -23.27
CA SER A 166 1.69 3.93 -24.43
C SER A 166 1.80 2.89 -25.55
N SER A 167 0.71 2.72 -26.31
CA SER A 167 0.66 1.91 -27.53
C SER A 167 1.47 2.50 -28.69
#